data_AF-A0A830BI91-F1
#
_entry.id   AF-A0A830BI91-F1
#
_cell.length_a   1.000
_cell.length_b   1.000
_cell.length_c   1.000
_cell.angle_alpha   90.00
_cell.angle_beta   90.00
_cell.angle_gamma   90.00
#
_symmetry.space_group_name_H-M   'P 1'
#
loop_
_entity.id
_entity.type
_entity.pdbx_description
1 polymer ?
#
loop_
_entity_poly.entity_id
_entity_poly.type
_entity_poly.pdbx_seq_one_letter_code
_entity_poly.pdbx_strand_id
1 'polypeptide(L)'
;MGENLYPLIDQLEHEHAAKVTGMLLEMDQTEVLHLLESPDALKSKVSEAMDVLRNVQQQANSPADQLCVLSELWAQPFCQLFC
;
A
#
# COMPACT_ATOMS: atom_id res chain seq x y z
N MET A 1 6.23 -5.09 13.40
CA MET A 1 4.84 -4.79 12.98
C MET A 1 4.58 -5.29 11.55
N GLY A 2 5.37 -4.87 10.54
CA GLY A 2 5.20 -5.35 9.15
C GLY A 2 5.41 -6.86 8.92
N GLU A 3 6.05 -7.54 9.86
CA GLU A 3 6.41 -8.98 9.76
C GLU A 3 5.19 -9.91 9.81
N ASN A 4 4.07 -9.46 10.41
CA ASN A 4 2.80 -10.22 10.41
C ASN A 4 1.89 -9.87 9.23
N LEU A 5 2.08 -8.68 8.65
CA LEU A 5 1.22 -8.13 7.60
C LEU A 5 1.71 -8.52 6.21
N TYR A 6 3.03 -8.55 6.02
CA TYR A 6 3.68 -9.02 4.81
C TYR A 6 3.15 -10.38 4.32
N PRO A 7 3.12 -11.47 5.12
CA PRO A 7 2.64 -12.78 4.64
C PRO A 7 1.15 -12.79 4.26
N LEU A 8 0.33 -11.85 4.76
CA LEU A 8 -1.07 -11.72 4.35
C LEU A 8 -1.20 -11.11 2.96
N ILE A 9 -0.39 -10.08 2.69
CA ILE A 9 -0.36 -9.41 1.38
C ILE A 9 0.37 -10.30 0.37
N ASP A 10 1.43 -10.98 0.78
CA ASP A 10 2.25 -11.88 -0.05
C ASP A 10 1.43 -13.03 -0.65
N GLN A 11 0.48 -13.57 0.12
CA GLN A 11 -0.46 -14.58 -0.36
C GLN A 11 -1.47 -14.03 -1.39
N LEU A 12 -1.74 -12.73 -1.37
CA LEU A 12 -2.62 -12.07 -2.33
C LEU A 12 -1.86 -11.65 -3.58
N GLU A 13 -0.71 -11.00 -3.41
CA GLU A 13 0.07 -10.33 -4.45
C GLU A 13 1.57 -10.40 -4.16
N HIS A 14 2.19 -11.57 -4.34
CA HIS A 14 3.61 -11.80 -4.06
C HIS A 14 4.57 -10.84 -4.79
N GLU A 15 4.28 -10.51 -6.06
CA GLU A 15 5.15 -9.65 -6.89
C GLU A 15 5.23 -8.21 -6.35
N HIS A 16 4.13 -7.71 -5.78
CA HIS A 16 4.02 -6.34 -5.30
C HIS A 16 3.92 -6.24 -3.77
N ALA A 17 3.91 -7.37 -3.06
CA ALA A 17 3.70 -7.43 -1.62
C ALA A 17 4.65 -6.55 -0.83
N ALA A 18 5.93 -6.54 -1.21
CA ALA A 18 6.93 -5.69 -0.56
C ALA A 18 6.62 -4.19 -0.72
N LYS A 19 6.22 -3.78 -1.93
CA LYS A 19 5.83 -2.38 -2.19
C LYS A 19 4.56 -2.04 -1.43
N VAL A 20 3.48 -2.78 -1.63
CA VAL A 20 2.19 -2.57 -0.96
C VAL A 20 2.35 -2.56 0.57
N THR A 21 3.05 -3.54 1.15
CA THR A 21 3.33 -3.59 2.59
C THR A 21 4.12 -2.38 3.05
N GLY A 22 5.13 -1.93 2.28
CA GLY A 22 5.87 -0.71 2.56
C GLY A 22 4.95 0.52 2.65
N MET A 23 4.01 0.63 1.71
CA MET A 23 3.05 1.75 1.63
C MET A 23 2.10 1.76 2.82
N LEU A 24 1.60 0.58 3.20
CA LEU A 24 0.78 0.40 4.38
C LEU A 24 1.53 0.72 5.67
N LEU A 25 2.84 0.47 5.72
CA LEU A 25 3.70 0.81 6.85
C LEU A 25 4.06 2.30 6.93
N GLU A 26 3.89 3.06 5.85
CA GLU A 26 4.01 4.54 5.87
C GLU A 26 2.80 5.22 6.54
N MET A 27 1.73 4.46 6.81
CA MET A 27 0.57 4.92 7.57
C MET A 27 0.78 4.81 9.09
N ASP A 28 -0.10 5.46 9.87
CA ASP A 28 -0.12 5.33 11.33
C ASP A 28 -0.31 3.89 11.81
N GLN A 29 0.40 3.55 12.89
CA GLN A 29 0.36 2.22 13.49
C GLN A 29 -1.07 1.77 13.84
N THR A 30 -1.92 2.71 14.27
CA THR A 30 -3.34 2.47 14.58
C THR A 30 -4.15 2.03 13.37
N GLU A 31 -3.88 2.60 12.19
CA GLU A 31 -4.62 2.21 10.98
C GLU A 31 -4.21 0.83 10.49
N VAL A 32 -2.90 0.55 10.52
CA VAL A 32 -2.34 -0.76 10.21
C VAL A 32 -2.93 -1.85 11.12
N LEU A 33 -3.12 -1.57 12.41
CA LEU A 33 -3.81 -2.46 13.33
C LEU A 33 -5.27 -2.71 12.91
N HIS A 34 -6.00 -1.66 12.55
CA HIS A 34 -7.38 -1.77 12.08
C HIS A 34 -7.50 -2.65 10.83
N LEU A 35 -6.52 -2.61 9.93
CA LEU A 35 -6.46 -3.47 8.75
C LEU A 35 -6.17 -4.93 9.10
N LEU A 36 -5.38 -5.20 10.14
CA LEU A 36 -5.18 -6.54 10.67
C LEU A 36 -6.43 -7.08 11.39
N GLU A 37 -7.19 -6.22 12.04
CA GLU A 37 -8.47 -6.56 12.67
C GLU A 37 -9.61 -6.74 11.65
N SER A 38 -9.51 -6.11 10.46
CA SER A 38 -10.50 -6.19 9.38
C SER A 38 -9.88 -6.62 8.05
N PRO A 39 -9.98 -7.91 7.68
CA PRO A 39 -9.41 -8.42 6.42
C PRO A 39 -10.07 -7.81 5.16
N ASP A 40 -11.34 -7.39 5.23
CA ASP A 40 -12.02 -6.66 4.16
C ASP A 40 -11.38 -5.28 3.92
N ALA A 41 -11.04 -4.56 5.00
CA ALA A 41 -10.37 -3.28 4.91
C ALA A 41 -8.96 -3.45 4.32
N LEU A 42 -8.20 -4.45 4.78
CA LEU A 42 -6.91 -4.81 4.19
C LEU A 42 -7.01 -5.06 2.68
N LYS A 43 -7.96 -5.90 2.24
CA LYS A 43 -8.17 -6.19 0.81
C LYS A 43 -8.53 -4.96 0.00
N SER A 44 -9.44 -4.13 0.49
CA SER A 44 -9.81 -2.88 -0.19
C SER A 44 -8.58 -2.00 -0.39
N LYS A 45 -7.74 -1.91 0.64
CA LYS A 45 -6.57 -1.05 0.66
C LYS A 45 -5.44 -1.56 -0.21
N VAL A 46 -5.21 -2.88 -0.21
CA VAL A 46 -4.32 -3.56 -1.16
C VAL A 46 -4.81 -3.39 -2.60
N SER A 47 -6.12 -3.38 -2.84
CA SER A 47 -6.67 -3.14 -4.18
C SER A 47 -6.43 -1.71 -4.65
N GLU A 48 -6.65 -0.71 -3.79
CA GLU A 48 -6.31 0.69 -4.09
C GLU A 48 -4.81 0.84 -4.37
N ALA A 49 -4.00 0.19 -3.53
CA ALA A 49 -2.55 0.17 -3.65
C ALA A 49 -2.06 -0.30 -5.01
N MET A 50 -2.62 -1.42 -5.45
CA MET A 50 -2.32 -2.04 -6.73
C MET A 50 -2.71 -1.16 -7.90
N ASP A 51 -3.83 -0.43 -7.79
CA ASP A 51 -4.26 0.48 -8.85
C ASP A 51 -3.31 1.67 -8.99
N VAL A 52 -2.88 2.25 -7.87
CA VAL A 52 -1.86 3.31 -7.86
C VAL A 52 -0.52 2.79 -8.38
N LEU A 53 -0.11 1.59 -7.95
CA LEU A 53 1.11 0.94 -8.45
C LEU A 53 1.08 0.74 -9.95
N ARG A 54 -0.04 0.28 -10.52
CA ARG A 54 -0.21 0.15 -11.97
C ARG A 54 -0.11 1.50 -12.67
N ASN A 55 -0.73 2.54 -12.12
CA ASN A 55 -0.68 3.88 -12.68
C ASN A 55 0.76 4.46 -12.67
N VAL A 56 1.50 4.22 -11.58
CA VAL A 56 2.90 4.62 -11.45
C VAL A 56 3.81 3.80 -12.37
N GLN A 57 3.54 2.51 -12.52
CA GLN A 57 4.31 1.64 -13.42
C GLN A 57 4.17 2.07 -14.89
N GLN A 58 3.07 2.73 -15.25
CA GLN A 58 2.88 3.35 -16.56
C GLN A 58 3.59 4.70 -16.71
N GLN A 59 3.76 5.47 -15.62
CA GLN A 59 4.39 6.79 -15.65
C GLN A 59 5.91 6.76 -15.44
N ALA A 60 6.43 5.82 -14.66
CA ALA A 60 7.82 5.77 -14.28
C ALA A 60 8.61 4.77 -15.15
N ASN A 61 9.51 5.31 -15.97
CA ASN A 61 10.43 4.53 -16.82
C ASN A 61 11.60 3.88 -16.05
N SER A 62 11.69 4.09 -14.73
CA SER A 62 12.78 3.58 -13.89
C SER A 62 12.28 3.19 -12.49
N PRO A 63 12.79 2.09 -11.91
CA PRO A 63 12.29 1.57 -10.63
C PRO A 63 12.59 2.48 -9.43
N ALA A 64 13.64 3.30 -9.51
CA ALA A 64 13.96 4.30 -8.47
C ALA A 64 12.99 5.49 -8.49
N ASP A 65 12.52 5.88 -9.68
CA ASP A 65 11.55 6.95 -9.85
C ASP A 65 10.18 6.52 -9.31
N GLN A 66 9.81 5.25 -9.53
CA GLN A 66 8.58 4.64 -9.04
C GLN A 66 8.37 4.81 -7.53
N LEU A 67 9.41 4.67 -6.69
CA LEU A 67 9.26 4.87 -5.25
C LEU A 67 8.95 6.33 -4.90
N CYS A 68 9.59 7.27 -5.61
CA CYS A 68 9.39 8.70 -5.37
C CYS A 68 7.95 9.13 -5.68
N VAL A 69 7.42 8.71 -6.84
CA VAL A 69 6.01 9.00 -7.19
C VAL A 69 5.01 8.21 -6.35
N LEU A 70 5.35 7.00 -5.88
CA LEU A 70 4.51 6.23 -4.94
C LEU A 70 4.28 7.00 -3.63
N SER A 71 5.36 7.48 -3.00
CA SER A 71 5.28 8.21 -1.73
C SER A 71 4.45 9.49 -1.84
N GLU A 72 4.46 10.14 -3.01
CA GLU A 72 3.70 11.37 -3.26
C GLU A 72 2.22 11.12 -3.57
N LEU A 73 1.90 10.01 -4.25
CA LEU A 73 0.53 9.62 -4.60
C LEU A 73 -0.23 9.04 -3.42
N TRP A 74 0.43 8.35 -2.51
CA TRP A 74 -0.23 7.74 -1.35
C TRP A 74 -0.57 8.72 -0.23
N ALA A 75 -0.04 9.95 -0.31
CA ALA A 75 -0.45 11.06 0.53
C ALA A 75 -1.81 11.66 0.15
N GLN A 76 -2.34 11.36 -1.05
CA GLN A 76 -3.40 12.18 -1.67
C GLN A 76 -4.84 11.62 -1.51
N PRO A 77 -5.14 10.31 -1.51
CA PRO A 77 -6.52 9.84 -1.36
C PRO A 77 -6.92 9.42 0.07
N PHE A 78 -5.97 9.06 0.95
CA PHE A 78 -6.31 8.57 2.29
C PHE A 78 -6.47 9.67 3.35
N CYS A 79 -5.77 10.78 3.18
CA CYS A 79 -5.90 11.93 4.09
C CYS A 79 -7.31 12.55 4.04
N GLN A 80 -8.07 12.33 2.95
CA GLN A 80 -9.44 12.80 2.77
C GLN A 80 -10.51 11.91 3.43
N LEU A 81 -10.19 10.67 3.83
CA LEU A 81 -11.18 9.75 4.41
C LEU A 81 -11.26 9.81 5.95
N PHE A 82 -10.38 10.58 6.59
CA PHE A 82 -10.29 10.74 8.05
C PHE A 82 -10.25 12.22 8.51
N CYS A 83 -10.70 13.16 7.67
CA CYS A 83 -10.96 14.56 8.05
C CYS A 83 -12.46 14.86 7.92
#